data_AF-A0A838K9T1-F1
#
_entry.id   AF-A0A838K9T1-F1
#
_cell.length_a   1.000
_cell.length_b   1.000
_cell.length_c   1.000
_cell.angle_alpha   90.00
_cell.angle_beta   90.00
_cell.angle_gamma   90.00
#
_symmetry.space_group_name_H-M   'P 1'
#
loop_
_entity.id
_entity.type
_entity.pdbx_description
1 polymer ?
#
loop_
_entity_poly.entity_id
_entity_poly.type
_entity_poly.pdbx_seq_one_letter_code
_entity_poly.pdbx_strand_id
1 'polypeptide(L)'
;VYATVDKAAMQIGGLVSEALSAVGVAHRLQYAGSMFSVFFTDAGGGSHGAVTDFEGAKRQDLFRYAAFFHAMLDRGVYLPPSAFESWFLSAAHDDDALARIVDALPAAARAAADAHPEESR
;
A
#
# COMPACT_ATOMS: atom_id res chain seq x y z
N VAL A 1 24.32 -1.76 -1.68
CA VAL A 1 23.25 -2.36 -0.84
C VAL A 1 22.14 -1.36 -0.56
N TYR A 2 22.35 -0.29 0.21
CA TYR A 2 21.31 0.71 0.51
C TYR A 2 20.63 1.29 -0.74
N ALA A 3 21.40 1.78 -1.72
CA ALA A 3 20.86 2.32 -2.96
C ALA A 3 19.97 1.32 -3.75
N THR A 4 20.24 0.02 -3.66
CA THR A 4 19.43 -1.02 -4.31
C THR A 4 18.08 -1.16 -3.61
N VAL A 5 18.10 -1.21 -2.26
CA VAL A 5 16.88 -1.30 -1.45
C VAL A 5 16.03 -0.03 -1.59
N ASP A 6 16.66 1.15 -1.62
CA ASP A 6 15.98 2.43 -1.82
C ASP A 6 15.28 2.47 -3.19
N LYS A 7 15.98 2.05 -4.26
CA LYS A 7 15.39 1.98 -5.61
C LYS A 7 14.21 1.01 -5.65
N ALA A 8 14.35 -0.18 -5.05
CA ALA A 8 13.28 -1.17 -5.03
C ALA A 8 12.06 -0.65 -4.25
N ALA A 9 12.28 0.00 -3.10
CA ALA A 9 11.20 0.59 -2.30
C ALA A 9 10.45 1.69 -3.07
N MET A 10 11.17 2.60 -3.73
CA MET A 10 10.58 3.65 -4.57
C MET A 10 9.79 3.07 -5.75
N GLN A 11 10.33 2.04 -6.40
CA GLN A 11 9.66 1.38 -7.51
C GLN A 11 8.38 0.68 -7.06
N ILE A 12 8.45 -0.16 -6.02
CA ILE A 12 7.28 -0.88 -5.52
C ILE A 12 6.22 0.08 -4.98
N GLY A 13 6.60 1.05 -4.15
CA GLY A 13 5.64 2.04 -3.64
C GLY A 13 4.97 2.83 -4.77
N GLY A 14 5.73 3.26 -5.78
CA GLY A 14 5.20 3.91 -6.98
C GLY A 14 4.19 3.03 -7.73
N LEU A 15 4.55 1.78 -8.00
CA LEU A 15 3.67 0.84 -8.72
C LEU A 15 2.40 0.50 -7.94
N VAL A 16 2.47 0.40 -6.61
CA VAL A 16 1.27 0.27 -5.76
C VAL A 16 0.36 1.48 -5.93
N SER A 17 0.93 2.70 -5.91
CA SER A 17 0.17 3.93 -6.09
C SER A 17 -0.45 4.06 -7.48
N GLU A 18 0.27 3.66 -8.53
CA GLU A 18 -0.25 3.60 -9.90
C GLU A 18 -1.40 2.61 -10.02
N ALA A 19 -1.26 1.39 -9.48
CA ALA A 19 -2.29 0.36 -9.54
C ALA A 19 -3.57 0.82 -8.82
N LEU A 20 -3.46 1.42 -7.64
CA LEU A 20 -4.61 1.96 -6.89
C LEU A 20 -5.25 3.15 -7.63
N SER A 21 -4.44 4.04 -8.21
CA SER A 21 -4.93 5.18 -8.99
C SER A 21 -5.71 4.73 -10.24
N ALA A 22 -5.22 3.70 -10.94
CA ALA A 22 -5.84 3.17 -12.15
C ALA A 22 -7.27 2.64 -11.94
N VAL A 23 -7.60 2.25 -10.71
CA VAL A 23 -8.93 1.77 -10.32
C VAL A 23 -9.70 2.77 -9.45
N GLY A 24 -9.20 4.01 -9.31
CA GLY A 24 -9.89 5.09 -8.61
C GLY A 24 -9.90 4.97 -7.08
N VAL A 25 -8.98 4.21 -6.48
CA VAL A 25 -8.89 4.08 -5.01
C VAL A 25 -8.10 5.25 -4.44
N ALA A 26 -8.74 6.06 -3.60
CA ALA A 26 -8.08 7.15 -2.89
C ALA A 26 -7.02 6.62 -1.92
N HIS A 27 -5.80 7.14 -2.03
CA HIS A 27 -4.70 6.74 -1.17
C HIS A 27 -3.61 7.83 -1.06
N ARG A 28 -2.73 7.67 -0.07
CA ARG A 28 -1.52 8.46 0.13
C ARG A 28 -0.32 7.53 0.30
N LEU A 29 0.66 7.70 -0.55
CA LEU A 29 1.97 7.03 -0.44
C LEU A 29 2.93 7.98 0.27
N GLN A 30 3.59 7.49 1.32
CA GLN A 30 4.59 8.26 2.07
C GLN A 30 5.84 7.43 2.32
N TYR A 31 6.99 8.09 2.27
CA TYR A 31 8.30 7.47 2.44
C TYR A 31 9.05 8.03 3.65
N ALA A 32 9.85 7.17 4.28
CA ALA A 32 10.90 7.52 5.23
C ALA A 32 12.15 6.68 4.89
N GLY A 33 13.01 7.21 4.02
CA GLY A 33 14.11 6.43 3.42
C GLY A 33 13.56 5.32 2.52
N SER A 34 14.02 4.07 2.72
CA SER A 34 13.53 2.87 2.02
C SER A 34 12.24 2.28 2.61
N MET A 35 11.71 2.87 3.69
CA MET A 35 10.42 2.48 4.24
C MET A 35 9.33 3.30 3.56
N PHE A 36 8.18 2.67 3.31
CA PHE A 36 7.00 3.39 2.83
C PHE A 36 5.71 2.86 3.44
N SER A 37 4.69 3.69 3.46
CA SER A 37 3.33 3.32 3.89
C SER A 37 2.32 3.76 2.84
N VAL A 38 1.23 3.00 2.72
CA VAL A 38 0.11 3.29 1.82
C VAL A 38 -1.14 3.48 2.66
N PHE A 39 -1.55 4.74 2.82
CA PHE A 39 -2.74 5.11 3.57
C PHE A 39 -3.94 5.13 2.63
N PHE A 40 -4.90 4.23 2.81
CA PHE A 40 -6.16 4.20 2.05
C PHE A 40 -7.09 5.30 2.56
N THR A 41 -6.91 6.53 2.13
CA THR A 41 -7.69 7.68 2.62
C THR A 41 -7.77 8.76 1.56
N ASP A 42 -8.88 9.49 1.53
CA ASP A 42 -9.03 10.75 0.80
C ASP A 42 -8.54 11.95 1.63
N ALA A 43 -8.54 11.80 2.95
CA ALA A 43 -8.35 12.86 3.94
C ALA A 43 -6.87 13.03 4.33
N GLY A 44 -6.21 13.99 3.69
CA GLY A 44 -4.95 14.49 4.21
C GLY A 44 -5.10 15.21 5.54
N GLY A 45 -4.37 14.77 6.56
CA GLY A 45 -4.18 15.53 7.79
C GLY A 45 -3.09 16.58 7.60
N GLY A 46 -3.50 17.81 7.29
CA GLY A 46 -2.59 18.96 7.23
C GLY A 46 -2.45 19.58 5.84
N SER A 47 -1.55 20.56 5.72
CA SER A 47 -1.54 21.59 4.67
C SER A 47 -1.38 21.11 3.22
N HIS A 48 -1.15 19.82 2.96
CA HIS A 48 -0.86 19.30 1.61
C HIS A 48 -1.36 17.87 1.33
N GLY A 49 -2.33 17.33 2.09
CA GLY A 49 -2.82 15.97 1.80
C GLY A 49 -2.09 14.83 2.54
N ALA A 50 -1.03 15.14 3.31
CA ALA A 50 -0.20 14.16 4.02
C ALA A 50 -0.90 13.58 5.27
N VAL A 51 -0.51 12.38 5.70
CA VAL A 51 -0.84 11.84 7.04
C VAL A 51 0.37 12.14 7.94
N THR A 52 0.19 12.98 8.97
CA THR A 52 1.30 13.43 9.83
C THR A 52 1.12 13.11 11.31
N ASP A 53 -0.05 12.59 11.68
CA ASP A 53 -0.39 12.23 13.05
C ASP A 53 -1.28 10.98 13.08
N PHE A 54 -1.49 10.46 14.28
CA PHE A 54 -2.26 9.25 14.50
C PHE A 54 -3.74 9.43 14.15
N GLU A 55 -4.32 10.60 14.41
CA GLU A 55 -5.72 10.86 14.05
C GLU A 55 -5.93 10.89 12.54
N GLY A 56 -4.94 11.38 11.78
CA GLY A 56 -4.92 11.28 10.32
C GLY A 56 -4.84 9.85 9.83
N ALA A 57 -3.98 9.02 10.45
CA ALA A 57 -3.87 7.60 10.10
C ALA A 57 -5.18 6.84 10.37
N LYS A 58 -5.87 7.14 11.48
CA LYS A 58 -7.15 6.51 11.83
C LYS A 58 -8.29 6.75 10.84
N ARG A 59 -8.16 7.73 9.94
CA ARG A 59 -9.15 8.01 8.87
C ARG A 59 -8.98 7.13 7.63
N GLN A 60 -8.18 6.07 7.70
CA GLN A 60 -8.06 5.11 6.62
C GLN A 60 -9.33 4.27 6.46
N ASP A 61 -9.69 4.00 5.21
CA ASP A 61 -10.64 2.98 4.79
C ASP A 61 -10.04 1.58 5.03
N LEU A 62 -10.08 1.12 6.29
CA LEU A 62 -9.49 -0.16 6.69
C LEU A 62 -10.09 -1.36 5.93
N PHE A 63 -11.35 -1.28 5.52
CA PHE A 63 -12.00 -2.32 4.71
C PHE A 63 -11.33 -2.48 3.32
N ARG A 64 -10.86 -1.39 2.70
CA ARG A 64 -10.13 -1.45 1.43
C ARG A 64 -8.75 -2.05 1.62
N TYR A 65 -8.06 -1.66 2.69
CA TYR A 65 -6.76 -2.26 3.01
C TYR A 65 -6.88 -3.77 3.26
N ALA A 66 -7.89 -4.21 4.02
CA ALA A 66 -8.11 -5.63 4.27
C ALA A 66 -8.32 -6.42 2.97
N ALA A 67 -9.17 -5.91 2.06
CA ALA A 67 -9.38 -6.54 0.76
C ALA A 67 -8.10 -6.56 -0.10
N PHE A 68 -7.35 -5.46 -0.12
CA PHE A 68 -6.05 -5.39 -0.81
C PHE A 68 -5.05 -6.41 -0.24
N PHE A 69 -4.91 -6.46 1.09
CA PHE A 69 -4.02 -7.36 1.81
C PHE A 69 -4.33 -8.83 1.49
N HIS A 70 -5.58 -9.24 1.59
CA HIS A 70 -5.97 -10.62 1.31
C HIS A 70 -5.77 -10.99 -0.16
N ALA A 71 -6.06 -10.08 -1.09
CA ALA A 71 -5.82 -10.33 -2.51
C ALA A 71 -4.33 -10.45 -2.87
N MET A 72 -3.44 -9.75 -2.17
CA MET A 72 -1.99 -9.92 -2.27
C MET A 72 -1.52 -11.24 -1.65
N LEU A 73 -2.07 -11.59 -0.48
CA LEU A 73 -1.77 -12.83 0.23
C LEU A 73 -2.18 -14.07 -0.60
N ASP A 74 -3.36 -14.05 -1.21
CA ASP A 74 -3.84 -15.11 -2.11
C ASP A 74 -2.93 -15.32 -3.33
N ARG A 75 -2.08 -14.33 -3.64
CA ARG A 75 -1.09 -14.37 -4.73
C ARG A 75 0.33 -14.61 -4.23
N GLY A 76 0.48 -14.98 -2.96
CA GLY A 76 1.76 -15.35 -2.36
C GLY A 76 2.60 -14.15 -1.90
N VAL A 77 2.03 -12.96 -1.80
CA VAL A 77 2.72 -11.75 -1.31
C VAL A 77 2.21 -11.39 0.08
N TYR A 78 2.99 -11.71 1.11
CA TYR A 78 2.66 -11.37 2.49
C TYR A 78 3.11 -9.95 2.83
N LEU A 79 2.15 -9.02 2.80
CA LEU A 79 2.35 -7.63 3.21
C LEU A 79 2.36 -7.51 4.74
N PRO A 80 2.68 -6.33 5.31
CA PRO A 80 2.38 -6.07 6.72
C PRO A 80 0.91 -6.38 7.02
N PRO A 81 0.55 -7.03 8.14
CA PRO A 81 -0.83 -7.40 8.44
C PRO A 81 -1.69 -6.24 8.98
N SER A 82 -1.22 -5.00 8.91
CA SER A 82 -1.94 -3.82 9.37
C SER A 82 -1.74 -2.60 8.47
N ALA A 83 -2.84 -1.86 8.24
CA ALA A 83 -2.85 -0.60 7.48
C ALA A 83 -2.01 0.51 8.13
N PHE A 84 -1.64 0.33 9.41
CA PHE A 84 -0.85 1.26 10.20
C PHE A 84 0.65 0.94 10.19
N GLU A 85 1.08 -0.08 9.44
CA GLU A 85 2.49 -0.48 9.35
C GLU A 85 3.17 0.06 8.09
N SER A 86 4.48 0.27 8.21
CA SER A 86 5.35 0.53 7.07
C SER A 86 5.81 -0.76 6.41
N TRP A 87 6.01 -0.70 5.11
CA TRP A 87 6.55 -1.77 4.29
C TRP A 87 8.07 -1.63 4.27
N PHE A 88 8.75 -2.77 4.38
CA PHE A 88 10.20 -2.86 4.39
C PHE A 88 10.64 -3.79 3.26
N LEU A 89 11.58 -3.32 2.44
CA LEU A 89 12.30 -4.19 1.53
C LEU A 89 13.67 -4.52 2.11
N SER A 90 14.19 -5.68 1.73
CA SER A 90 15.53 -6.12 2.10
C SER A 90 16.34 -6.39 0.84
N ALA A 91 17.66 -6.45 0.97
CA ALA A 91 18.54 -6.83 -0.13
C ALA A 91 18.36 -8.29 -0.61
N ALA A 92 17.53 -9.08 0.08
CA ALA A 92 17.15 -10.43 -0.33
C ALA A 92 15.99 -10.45 -1.34
N HIS A 93 15.30 -9.33 -1.56
CA HIS A 93 14.30 -9.23 -2.62
C HIS A 93 15.02 -9.07 -3.96
N ASP A 94 15.08 -10.18 -4.70
CA ASP A 94 15.59 -10.23 -6.07
C ASP A 94 14.51 -9.81 -7.09
N ASP A 95 14.89 -9.78 -8.37
CA ASP A 95 13.98 -9.37 -9.44
C ASP A 95 12.74 -10.26 -9.53
N ASP A 96 12.85 -11.56 -9.24
CA ASP A 96 11.72 -12.48 -9.23
C ASP A 96 10.77 -12.19 -8.06
N ALA A 97 11.29 -11.85 -6.87
CA ALA A 97 10.47 -11.44 -5.74
C ALA A 97 9.74 -10.12 -6.05
N LEU A 98 10.43 -9.14 -6.65
CA LEU A 98 9.82 -7.88 -7.06
C LEU A 98 8.77 -8.08 -8.15
N ALA A 99 9.01 -8.94 -9.14
CA ALA A 99 8.04 -9.26 -10.18
C ALA A 99 6.76 -9.87 -9.60
N ARG A 100 6.87 -10.80 -8.64
CA ARG A 100 5.69 -11.38 -7.95
C ARG A 100 4.86 -10.32 -7.23
N ILE A 101 5.51 -9.32 -6.61
CA ILE A 101 4.80 -8.20 -6.00
C ILE A 101 4.01 -7.44 -7.07
N VAL A 102 4.65 -7.08 -8.17
CA VAL A 102 4.04 -6.29 -9.26
C VAL A 102 2.87 -7.04 -9.92
N ASP A 103 3.04 -8.33 -10.20
CA ASP A 103 2.00 -9.16 -10.83
C ASP A 103 0.74 -9.29 -9.97
N ALA A 104 0.87 -9.16 -8.64
CA ALA A 104 -0.26 -9.22 -7.72
C ALA A 104 -1.06 -7.91 -7.64
N LEU A 105 -0.45 -6.76 -7.96
CA LEU A 105 -1.04 -5.44 -7.76
C LEU A 105 -2.38 -5.21 -8.50
N PRO A 106 -2.56 -5.60 -9.78
CA PRO A 106 -3.80 -5.27 -10.49
C PRO A 106 -5.04 -5.87 -9.82
N ALA A 107 -4.93 -7.13 -9.38
CA ALA A 107 -6.04 -7.80 -8.72
C ALA A 107 -6.26 -7.29 -7.30
N ALA A 108 -5.18 -6.98 -6.56
CA ALA A 108 -5.30 -6.40 -5.23
C ALA A 108 -5.90 -5.00 -5.24
N ALA A 109 -5.49 -4.15 -6.19
CA ALA A 109 -6.08 -2.84 -6.38
C ALA A 109 -7.57 -2.95 -6.72
N ARG A 110 -7.95 -3.90 -7.59
CA ARG A 110 -9.36 -4.15 -7.92
C ARG A 110 -10.16 -4.60 -6.70
N ALA A 111 -9.63 -5.53 -5.90
CA ALA A 111 -10.27 -5.96 -4.65
C ALA A 111 -10.49 -4.79 -3.69
N ALA A 112 -9.51 -3.87 -3.59
CA ALA A 112 -9.65 -2.67 -2.78
C ALA A 112 -10.71 -1.71 -3.32
N ALA A 113 -10.88 -1.62 -4.64
CA ALA A 113 -11.88 -0.77 -5.29
C ALA A 113 -13.30 -1.31 -5.08
N ASP A 114 -13.49 -2.62 -5.27
CA ASP A 114 -14.77 -3.32 -5.12
C ASP A 114 -15.18 -3.49 -3.65
N ALA A 115 -14.24 -3.29 -2.70
CA ALA A 115 -14.55 -3.32 -1.28
C ALA A 115 -15.41 -2.11 -0.87
N HIS A 116 -16.40 -2.40 -0.03
CA HIS A 116 -17.28 -1.41 0.59
C HIS A 116 -17.28 -1.62 2.10
N PRO A 117 -17.51 -0.57 2.91
CA PRO A 117 -17.68 -0.75 4.34
C PRO A 117 -18.88 -1.67 4.55
N GLU A 118 -18.73 -2.71 5.39
CA GLU A 118 -19.88 -3.53 5.75
C GLU A 118 -20.93 -2.62 6.41
N GLU A 119 -22.15 -2.60 5.87
CA GLU A 119 -23.27 -1.95 6.54
C GLU A 119 -23.43 -2.64 7.90
N SER A 120 -23.21 -1.90 8.98
CA SER A 120 -23.34 -2.40 10.35
C SER A 120 -24.66 -3.16 10.50
N ARG A 121 -24.56 -4.48 10.65
CA ARG A 121 -25.68 -5.36 10.95
C ARG A 121 -26.11 -5.22 12.40
#